data_AF-N2BKS1-F1
#
_entry.id   AF-N2BKS1-F1
#
_cell.length_a   1.000
_cell.length_b   1.000
_cell.length_c   1.000
_cell.angle_alpha   90.00
_cell.angle_beta   90.00
_cell.angle_gamma   90.00
#
_symmetry.space_group_name_H-M   'P 1'
#
loop_
_entity.id
_entity.type
_entity.pdbx_description
1 polymer ?
#
loop_
_entity_poly.entity_id
_entity_poly.type
_entity_poly.pdbx_seq_one_letter_code
_entity_poly.pdbx_strand_id
1 'polypeptide(L)'
;MLYGGKGNDIISQYVNFTKVYNEQVKQYGRSREAVTETIRICKDSDVLREFLAGREKEVISIMMALFDEEKIMRTHVASEKKETARKAAEKMLRLGKLSAEEIAGCFTELSVEDIQEIEKGLFQTI
;
A
#
# COMPACT_ATOMS: atom_id res chain seq x y z
N MET A 1 11.31 -3.03 33.40
CA MET A 1 9.92 -3.31 33.85
C MET A 1 9.04 -3.23 32.62
N LEU A 2 8.30 -4.30 32.28
CA LEU A 2 7.50 -4.40 31.04
C LEU A 2 6.06 -3.89 31.19
N TYR A 3 5.59 -3.57 32.40
CA TYR A 3 4.25 -3.07 32.65
C TYR A 3 4.22 -1.98 33.73
N GLY A 4 3.60 -0.84 33.38
CA GLY A 4 2.71 -0.03 34.21
C GLY A 4 3.20 0.45 35.58
N GLY A 5 3.75 1.65 35.63
CA GLY A 5 3.88 2.40 36.89
C GLY A 5 4.38 3.84 36.74
N LYS A 6 5.21 4.11 35.73
CA LYS A 6 5.68 5.45 35.36
C LYS A 6 5.66 5.50 33.84
N GLY A 7 4.98 6.47 33.23
CA GLY A 7 4.65 6.56 31.80
C GLY A 7 5.81 6.69 30.80
N ASN A 8 6.88 5.91 31.00
CA ASN A 8 8.03 5.77 30.12
C ASN A 8 8.50 4.30 30.03
N ASP A 9 7.64 3.32 30.34
CA ASP A 9 7.95 1.92 30.07
C ASP A 9 8.00 1.64 28.56
N ILE A 10 8.61 0.52 28.18
CA ILE A 10 8.84 0.19 26.77
C ILE A 10 7.55 0.12 25.95
N ILE A 11 6.44 -0.35 26.52
CA ILE A 11 5.16 -0.43 25.81
C ILE A 11 4.61 0.97 25.58
N SER A 12 4.65 1.83 26.59
CA SER A 12 4.29 3.25 26.45
C SER A 12 5.12 3.97 25.38
N GLN A 13 6.42 3.68 25.30
CA GLN A 13 7.29 4.24 24.26
C GLN A 13 6.91 3.74 22.85
N TYR A 14 6.61 2.45 22.67
CA TYR A 14 6.13 1.94 21.38
C TYR A 14 4.79 2.54 20.96
N VAL A 15 3.86 2.71 21.90
CA VAL A 15 2.58 3.38 21.64
C VAL A 15 2.80 4.82 21.19
N ASN A 16 3.70 5.56 21.85
CA ASN A 16 4.03 6.93 21.46
C ASN A 16 4.73 7.01 20.10
N PHE A 17 5.68 6.12 19.84
CA PHE A 17 6.33 6.01 18.53
C PHE A 17 5.29 5.78 17.42
N THR A 18 4.35 4.85 17.64
CA THR A 18 3.31 4.53 16.67
C THR A 18 2.38 5.72 16.41
N LYS A 19 2.03 6.48 17.46
CA LYS A 19 1.23 7.70 17.32
C LYS A 19 1.95 8.75 16.48
N VAL A 20 3.21 9.05 16.79
CA VAL A 20 4.03 9.99 16.02
C VAL A 20 4.12 9.53 14.56
N TYR A 21 4.45 8.26 14.34
CA TYR A 21 4.55 7.69 13.00
C TYR A 21 3.26 7.85 12.19
N ASN A 22 2.10 7.59 12.80
CA ASN A 22 0.82 7.74 12.12
C ASN A 22 0.55 9.19 11.70
N GLU A 23 0.92 10.18 12.51
CA GLU A 23 0.81 11.59 12.12
C GLU A 23 1.78 11.93 10.99
N GLN A 24 3.01 11.42 11.02
CA GLN A 24 3.97 11.65 9.94
C GLN A 24 3.56 10.98 8.63
N VAL A 25 2.93 9.80 8.69
CA VAL A 25 2.37 9.13 7.50
C VAL A 25 1.17 9.88 6.94
N LYS A 26 0.31 10.46 7.78
CA LYS A 26 -0.79 11.32 7.29
C LYS A 26 -0.24 12.55 6.55
N GLN A 27 0.87 13.11 7.02
CA GLN A 27 1.47 14.31 6.45
C GLN A 27 2.30 14.03 5.18
N TYR A 28 3.20 13.05 5.24
CA TYR A 28 4.20 12.81 4.19
C TYR A 28 3.98 11.49 3.42
N GLY A 29 2.89 10.79 3.68
CA GLY A 29 2.64 9.45 3.15
C GLY A 29 3.62 8.40 3.70
N ARG A 30 3.59 7.21 3.11
CA ARG A 30 4.58 6.16 3.39
C ARG A 30 5.89 6.50 2.67
N SER A 31 6.71 7.33 3.30
CA SER A 31 7.92 7.89 2.70
C SER A 31 9.10 7.83 3.67
N ARG A 32 10.31 7.99 3.11
CA ARG A 32 11.54 8.12 3.90
C ARG A 32 11.47 9.33 4.84
N GLU A 33 10.82 10.41 4.39
CA GLU A 33 10.64 11.63 5.17
C GLU A 33 9.76 11.38 6.40
N ALA A 34 8.64 10.66 6.25
CA ALA A 34 7.79 10.28 7.38
C ALA A 34 8.57 9.51 8.45
N VAL A 35 9.40 8.55 8.05
CA VAL A 35 10.19 7.73 8.98
C VAL A 35 11.31 8.53 9.64
N THR A 36 12.04 9.34 8.87
CA THR A 36 13.14 10.16 9.40
C THR A 36 12.62 11.16 10.42
N GLU A 37 11.50 11.81 10.13
CA GLU A 37 10.91 12.79 11.02
C GLU A 37 10.28 12.15 12.26
N THR A 38 9.70 10.94 12.13
CA THR A 38 9.26 10.14 13.27
C THR A 38 10.42 9.86 14.22
N ILE A 39 11.57 9.44 13.69
CA ILE A 39 12.76 9.13 14.50
C ILE A 39 13.28 10.39 15.19
N ARG A 40 13.35 11.52 14.47
CA ARG A 40 13.77 12.80 15.05
C ARG A 40 12.88 13.20 16.24
N ILE A 41 11.56 13.24 16.04
CA ILE A 41 10.59 13.61 17.08
C ILE A 41 10.68 12.67 18.28
N CYS A 42 10.80 11.36 18.04
CA CYS A 42 10.88 10.37 19.10
C CYS A 42 12.17 10.54 19.93
N LYS A 43 13.32 10.77 19.28
CA LYS A 43 14.59 11.04 19.98
C LYS A 43 14.50 12.32 20.81
N ASP A 44 13.92 13.38 20.26
CA ASP A 44 13.73 14.68 20.94
C ASP A 44 12.78 14.57 22.14
N SER A 45 11.82 13.63 22.10
CA SER A 45 10.81 13.40 23.15
C SER A 45 11.16 12.26 24.11
N ASP A 46 12.40 11.77 24.09
CA ASP A 46 12.88 10.62 24.88
C ASP A 46 12.08 9.31 24.67
N VAL A 47 11.52 9.13 23.48
CA VAL A 47 10.81 7.91 23.07
C VAL A 47 11.77 7.03 22.28
N LEU A 48 12.07 5.84 22.79
CA LEU A 48 13.03 4.88 22.21
C LEU A 48 14.41 5.50 21.95
N ARG A 49 14.79 6.56 22.68
CA ARG A 49 15.96 7.40 22.38
C ARG A 49 17.25 6.60 22.26
N GLU A 50 17.54 5.75 23.24
CA GLU A 50 18.76 4.93 23.26
C GLU A 50 18.81 3.93 22.09
N PHE A 51 17.67 3.29 21.80
CA PHE A 51 17.56 2.36 20.68
C PHE A 51 17.78 3.07 19.35
N LEU A 52 17.10 4.20 19.13
CA LEU A 52 17.16 4.96 17.89
C LEU A 52 18.52 5.63 17.67
N ALA A 53 19.21 6.05 18.74
CA ALA A 53 20.54 6.66 18.65
C ALA A 53 21.57 5.75 17.96
N GLY A 54 21.49 4.43 18.18
CA GLY A 54 22.40 3.45 17.57
C GLY A 54 21.86 2.79 16.29
N ARG A 55 20.56 2.87 16.01
CA ARG A 55 19.88 2.04 14.99
C ARG A 55 19.05 2.81 13.98
N GLU A 56 19.09 4.13 13.97
CA GLU A 56 18.30 4.98 13.05
C GLU A 56 18.41 4.52 11.58
N LYS A 57 19.63 4.25 11.08
CA LYS A 57 19.83 3.78 9.69
C LYS A 57 19.19 2.42 9.43
N GLU A 58 19.29 1.49 10.39
CA GLU A 58 18.70 0.15 10.31
C GLU A 58 17.17 0.24 10.27
N VAL A 59 16.58 1.04 11.18
CA VAL A 59 15.13 1.27 11.24
C VAL A 59 14.62 1.87 9.93
N ILE A 60 15.28 2.92 9.41
CA ILE A 60 14.91 3.50 8.11
C ILE A 60 14.98 2.44 7.01
N SER A 61 16.06 1.67 6.94
CA SER A 61 16.24 0.64 5.91
C SER A 61 15.13 -0.41 5.95
N ILE A 62 14.81 -0.93 7.14
CA ILE A 62 13.77 -1.95 7.32
C ILE A 62 12.40 -1.39 6.93
N MET A 63 12.05 -0.19 7.40
CA MET A 63 10.75 0.41 7.10
C MET A 63 10.59 0.71 5.60
N MET A 64 11.65 1.13 4.90
CA MET A 64 11.58 1.33 3.45
C MET A 64 11.38 -0.01 2.71
N ALA A 65 12.11 -1.06 3.09
CA ALA A 65 11.94 -2.38 2.48
C ALA A 65 10.49 -2.89 2.63
N LEU A 66 9.90 -2.74 3.82
CA LEU A 66 8.50 -3.12 4.06
C LEU A 66 7.51 -2.33 3.20
N PHE A 67 7.75 -1.05 2.94
CA PHE A 67 6.90 -0.25 2.05
C PHE A 67 6.97 -0.72 0.61
N ASP A 68 8.18 -1.03 0.13
CA ASP A 68 8.40 -1.53 -1.23
C ASP A 68 7.72 -2.90 -1.42
N GLU A 69 7.91 -3.83 -0.48
CA GLU A 69 7.25 -5.14 -0.49
C GLU A 69 5.72 -5.01 -0.49
N GLU A 70 5.15 -4.15 0.37
CA GLU A 70 3.70 -3.95 0.42
C GLU A 70 3.17 -3.37 -0.90
N LYS A 71 3.91 -2.44 -1.53
CA LYS A 71 3.54 -1.85 -2.82
C LYS A 71 3.57 -2.90 -3.94
N ILE A 72 4.60 -3.75 -3.96
CA ILE A 72 4.72 -4.85 -4.92
C ILE A 72 3.54 -5.80 -4.75
N MET A 73 3.24 -6.22 -3.51
CA MET A 73 2.14 -7.13 -3.23
C MET A 73 0.78 -6.56 -3.65
N ARG A 74 0.50 -5.30 -3.31
CA ARG A 74 -0.76 -4.62 -3.72
C ARG A 74 -0.91 -4.56 -5.24
N THR A 75 0.18 -4.25 -5.93
CA THR A 75 0.21 -4.17 -7.40
C THR A 75 -0.05 -5.54 -8.01
N HIS A 76 0.57 -6.60 -7.47
CA HIS A 76 0.35 -7.98 -7.92
C HIS A 76 -1.12 -8.39 -7.79
N VAL A 77 -1.72 -8.22 -6.60
CA VAL A 77 -3.13 -8.55 -6.36
C VAL A 77 -4.06 -7.74 -7.27
N ALA A 78 -3.80 -6.45 -7.46
CA ALA A 78 -4.59 -5.62 -8.36
C ALA A 78 -4.47 -6.11 -9.83
N SER A 79 -3.26 -6.51 -10.25
CA SER A 79 -3.03 -7.05 -11.59
C SER A 79 -3.73 -8.39 -11.81
N GLU A 80 -3.72 -9.30 -10.83
CA GLU A 80 -4.41 -10.59 -10.92
C GLU A 80 -5.93 -10.42 -11.02
N LYS A 81 -6.50 -9.51 -10.23
CA LYS A 81 -7.93 -9.18 -10.30
C LYS A 81 -8.28 -8.58 -11.66
N LYS A 82 -7.49 -7.62 -12.15
CA LYS A 82 -7.69 -7.01 -13.46
C LYS A 82 -7.59 -8.05 -14.58
N GLU A 83 -6.60 -8.94 -14.54
CA GLU A 83 -6.43 -10.01 -15.52
C GLU A 83 -7.60 -11.01 -15.51
N THR A 84 -8.09 -11.37 -14.33
CA THR A 84 -9.26 -12.24 -14.19
C THR A 84 -10.51 -11.60 -14.79
N ALA A 85 -10.73 -10.30 -14.50
CA ALA A 85 -11.81 -9.53 -15.10
C ALA A 85 -11.65 -9.45 -16.62
N ARG A 86 -10.43 -9.20 -17.14
CA ARG A 86 -10.16 -9.14 -18.59
C ARG A 86 -10.54 -10.44 -19.29
N LYS A 87 -10.14 -11.60 -18.75
CA LYS A 87 -10.51 -12.92 -19.30
C LYS A 87 -12.02 -13.17 -19.29
N ALA A 88 -12.73 -12.69 -18.27
CA ALA A 88 -14.18 -12.81 -18.20
C ALA A 88 -14.88 -11.89 -19.23
N ALA A 89 -14.43 -10.64 -19.33
CA ALA A 89 -14.91 -9.68 -20.32
C ALA A 89 -14.68 -10.18 -21.77
N GLU A 90 -13.51 -10.74 -22.06
CA GLU A 90 -13.20 -11.34 -23.37
C GLU A 90 -14.21 -12.44 -23.74
N LYS A 91 -14.56 -13.31 -22.78
CA LYS A 91 -15.59 -14.34 -22.99
C LYS A 91 -16.96 -13.73 -23.24
N MET A 92 -17.33 -12.67 -22.52
CA MET A 92 -18.61 -11.96 -22.72
C MET A 92 -18.69 -11.29 -24.09
N LEU A 93 -17.61 -10.62 -24.53
CA LEU A 93 -17.50 -10.02 -25.86
C LEU A 93 -17.64 -11.07 -26.96
N ARG A 94 -16.98 -12.23 -26.82
CA ARG A 94 -17.11 -13.35 -27.76
C ARG A 94 -18.54 -13.92 -27.83
N LEU A 95 -19.31 -13.84 -26.75
CA LEU A 95 -20.72 -14.23 -26.77
C LEU A 95 -21.60 -13.21 -27.51
N GLY A 96 -21.15 -11.96 -27.63
CA GLY A 96 -21.82 -10.90 -28.41
C GLY A 96 -23.18 -10.46 -27.87
N LYS A 97 -23.47 -10.72 -26.58
CA LYS A 97 -24.80 -10.47 -25.97
C LYS A 97 -24.89 -9.17 -25.17
N LEU A 98 -23.77 -8.54 -24.85
CA LEU A 98 -23.67 -7.36 -23.99
C LEU A 98 -22.80 -6.31 -24.69
N SER A 99 -23.13 -5.04 -24.52
CA SER A 99 -22.33 -3.89 -24.94
C SER A 99 -21.08 -3.72 -24.08
N ALA A 100 -20.11 -2.94 -24.56
CA ALA A 100 -18.89 -2.65 -23.81
C ALA A 100 -19.19 -1.95 -22.48
N GLU A 101 -20.19 -1.08 -22.45
CA GLU A 101 -20.65 -0.36 -21.26
C GLU A 101 -21.28 -1.31 -20.23
N GLU A 102 -22.11 -2.26 -20.68
CA GLU A 102 -22.72 -3.26 -19.80
C GLU A 102 -21.67 -4.22 -19.21
N ILE A 103 -20.68 -4.60 -20.00
CA ILE A 103 -19.56 -5.45 -19.55
C ILE A 103 -18.69 -4.69 -18.55
N ALA A 104 -18.34 -3.42 -18.82
CA ALA A 104 -17.60 -2.60 -17.86
C ALA A 104 -18.37 -2.44 -16.54
N GLY A 105 -19.70 -2.30 -16.58
CA GLY A 105 -20.56 -2.27 -15.41
C GLY A 105 -20.51 -3.54 -14.54
N CYS A 106 -20.05 -4.67 -15.09
CA CYS A 106 -19.90 -5.93 -14.37
C CYS A 106 -18.55 -6.06 -13.62
N PHE A 107 -17.56 -5.21 -13.93
CA PHE A 107 -16.20 -5.33 -13.40
C PHE A 107 -15.69 -3.98 -12.90
N THR A 108 -15.50 -3.84 -11.59
CA THR A 108 -14.93 -2.61 -11.00
C THR A 108 -13.48 -2.36 -11.41
N GLU A 109 -12.78 -3.39 -11.87
CA GLU A 109 -11.38 -3.40 -12.25
C GLU A 109 -11.14 -2.98 -13.71
N LEU A 110 -12.20 -2.84 -14.51
CA LEU A 110 -12.13 -2.50 -15.93
C LEU A 110 -12.94 -1.25 -16.22
N SER A 111 -12.33 -0.34 -16.99
CA SER A 111 -13.01 0.80 -17.58
C SER A 111 -13.68 0.42 -18.91
N VAL A 112 -14.57 1.27 -19.43
CA VAL A 112 -15.16 1.05 -20.77
C VAL A 112 -14.05 1.04 -21.83
N GLU A 113 -13.03 1.88 -21.66
CA GLU A 113 -11.85 1.93 -22.51
C GLU A 113 -11.08 0.60 -22.47
N ASP A 114 -10.89 0.00 -21.28
CA ASP A 114 -10.28 -1.33 -21.16
C ASP A 114 -11.07 -2.39 -21.96
N ILE A 115 -12.40 -2.36 -21.90
CA ILE A 115 -13.25 -3.31 -22.65
C ILE A 115 -13.09 -3.10 -24.16
N GLN A 116 -13.08 -1.86 -24.63
CA GLN A 116 -12.87 -1.54 -26.04
C GLN A 116 -11.48 -1.94 -26.53
N GLU A 117 -10.45 -1.83 -25.70
CA GLU A 117 -9.11 -2.35 -26.04
C GLU A 117 -9.11 -3.88 -26.20
N ILE A 118 -9.77 -4.61 -25.29
CA ILE A 118 -9.92 -6.07 -25.38
C ILE A 118 -10.67 -6.46 -26.65
N GLU A 119 -11.77 -5.76 -26.95
CA GLU A 119 -12.57 -5.97 -28.15
C GLU A 119 -11.75 -5.74 -29.42
N LYS A 120 -11.01 -4.64 -29.53
CA LYS A 120 -10.11 -4.37 -30.64
C LYS A 120 -9.06 -5.47 -30.82
N GLY A 121 -8.47 -5.95 -29.72
CA GLY A 121 -7.48 -7.04 -29.74
C GLY A 121 -8.04 -8.36 -30.27
N LEU A 122 -9.31 -8.66 -29.96
CA LEU A 122 -10.01 -9.85 -30.49
C LEU A 122 -10.16 -9.80 -32.02
N PHE A 123 -10.51 -8.64 -32.58
CA PHE A 123 -10.75 -8.48 -34.02
C PHE A 123 -9.47 -8.28 -34.86
N GLN A 124 -8.35 -7.91 -34.25
CA GLN A 124 -7.05 -7.82 -34.93
C GLN A 124 -6.35 -9.17 -35.13
N THR A 125 -6.86 -10.25 -34.53
CA THR A 125 -6.28 -11.61 -34.63
C THR A 125 -6.95 -12.47 -35.73
N ILE A 126 -7.76 -11.85 -36.62
CA ILE A 126 -8.42 -12.50 -37.76
C ILE A 126 -7.79 -12.04 -39.08
#